data_AF-A0A0F5ZPZ1-F1
#
_entry.id   AF-A0A0F5ZPZ1-F1
#
_cell.length_a   1.000
_cell.length_b   1.000
_cell.length_c   1.000
_cell.angle_alpha   90.00
_cell.angle_beta   90.00
_cell.angle_gamma   90.00
#
_symmetry.space_group_name_H-M   'P 1'
#
loop_
_entity.id
_entity.type
_entity.pdbx_description
1 polymer ?
#
loop_
_entity_poly.entity_id
_entity_poly.type
_entity_poly.pdbx_seq_one_letter_code
_entity_poly.pdbx_strand_id
1 'polypeptide(L)'
;MNLPLHFGLLGTLEAGAIALLVGLLVYFLWSQLCRLLHWTAGHAIGWSCVIAVIISAGIDAWKLFYMGIVRLESPLYARLFLATIHDPNELGSRVVLEIAGALAGVALGWVLFSSRSSEKTVD
;
A
#
# COMPACT_ATOMS: atom_id res chain seq x y z
N MET A 1 1.81 16.87 11.40
CA MET A 1 3.20 16.72 11.88
C MET A 1 3.93 15.96 10.80
N ASN A 2 5.01 16.51 10.24
CA ASN A 2 5.73 15.85 9.14
C ASN A 2 6.87 15.02 9.73
N LEU A 3 6.97 13.75 9.36
CA LEU A 3 8.25 13.04 9.44
C LEU A 3 9.05 13.36 8.16
N PRO A 4 10.36 13.61 8.26
CA PRO A 4 11.24 13.64 7.10
C PRO A 4 11.56 12.20 6.70
N LEU A 5 10.89 11.68 5.66
CA LEU A 5 11.40 10.52 4.93
C LEU A 5 12.64 10.94 4.13
N HIS A 6 13.56 10.01 3.89
CA HIS A 6 14.74 10.29 3.09
C HIS A 6 14.38 10.43 1.61
N PHE A 7 15.05 11.34 0.89
CA PHE A 7 14.84 11.54 -0.55
C PHE A 7 15.50 10.43 -1.37
N GLY A 8 14.88 10.05 -2.50
CA GLY A 8 15.36 8.97 -3.38
C GLY A 8 14.87 7.60 -2.93
N LEU A 9 15.39 6.56 -3.59
CA LEU A 9 15.03 5.13 -3.41
C LEU A 9 14.85 4.67 -1.95
N LEU A 10 15.55 5.26 -0.98
CA LEU A 10 15.35 4.96 0.44
C LEU A 10 13.94 5.34 0.92
N GLY A 11 13.41 6.52 0.57
CA GLY A 11 12.07 6.97 0.95
C GLY A 11 10.95 6.14 0.30
N THR A 12 11.14 5.69 -0.94
CA THR A 12 10.16 4.80 -1.60
C THR A 12 10.16 3.39 -0.99
N LEU A 13 11.32 2.90 -0.53
CA LEU A 13 11.42 1.66 0.26
C LEU A 13 10.88 1.82 1.69
N GLU A 14 11.13 2.94 2.37
CA GLU A 14 10.52 3.29 3.67
C GLU A 14 8.99 3.28 3.57
N ALA A 15 8.43 3.92 2.54
CA ALA A 15 7.01 3.93 2.24
C ALA A 15 6.44 2.52 1.96
N GLY A 16 7.12 1.72 1.13
CA GLY A 16 6.73 0.33 0.85
C GLY A 16 6.76 -0.56 2.10
N ALA A 17 7.73 -0.37 2.99
CA ALA A 17 7.84 -1.09 4.26
C ALA A 17 6.72 -0.69 5.25
N ILE A 18 6.37 0.60 5.32
CA ILE A 18 5.21 1.08 6.09
C ILE A 18 3.92 0.47 5.54
N ALA A 19 3.75 0.44 4.22
CA ALA A 19 2.59 -0.17 3.57
C ALA A 19 2.47 -1.67 3.84
N LEU A 20 3.59 -2.39 3.92
CA LEU A 20 3.64 -3.81 4.31
C LEU A 20 3.15 -4.01 5.75
N LEU A 21 3.58 -3.16 6.69
CA LEU A 21 3.08 -3.19 8.07
C LEU A 21 1.57 -2.87 8.14
N VAL A 22 1.08 -1.92 7.36
CA VAL A 22 -0.36 -1.63 7.22
C VAL A 22 -1.12 -2.85 6.69
N GLY A 23 -0.64 -3.50 5.63
CA GLY A 23 -1.27 -4.69 5.05
C GLY A 23 -1.36 -5.86 6.02
N LEU A 24 -0.29 -6.10 6.79
CA LEU A 24 -0.26 -7.16 7.81
C LEU A 24 -1.23 -6.85 8.96
N LEU A 25 -1.26 -5.61 9.44
CA LEU A 25 -2.14 -5.16 10.53
C LEU A 25 -3.62 -5.22 10.11
N VAL A 26 -3.95 -4.73 8.91
CA VAL A 26 -5.29 -4.83 8.30
C VAL A 26 -5.70 -6.30 8.20
N TYR A 27 -4.80 -7.19 7.74
CA TYR A 27 -5.15 -8.60 7.61
C TYR A 27 -5.41 -9.31 8.95
N PHE A 28 -4.70 -9.02 10.06
CA PHE A 28 -5.24 -9.51 11.35
C PHE A 28 -6.57 -8.86 11.56
N LEU A 29 -6.67 -7.54 11.82
CA LEU A 29 -7.89 -6.90 12.31
C LEU A 29 -9.15 -7.34 11.54
N TRP A 30 -9.05 -7.43 10.22
CA TRP A 30 -10.10 -7.95 9.35
C TRP A 30 -10.33 -9.46 9.47
N SER A 31 -9.31 -10.33 9.43
CA SER A 31 -9.51 -11.78 9.66
C SER A 31 -9.96 -12.10 11.09
N GLN A 32 -9.58 -11.29 12.07
CA GLN A 32 -9.99 -11.35 13.48
C GLN A 32 -11.50 -11.07 13.57
N LEU A 33 -12.04 -10.17 12.74
CA LEU A 33 -13.47 -9.93 12.54
C LEU A 33 -14.17 -11.01 11.69
N CYS A 34 -13.60 -11.45 10.56
CA CYS A 34 -14.22 -12.48 9.71
C CYS A 34 -14.44 -13.80 10.44
N ARG A 35 -13.56 -14.16 11.39
CA ARG A 35 -13.76 -15.34 12.26
C ARG A 35 -14.94 -15.17 13.22
N LEU A 36 -15.17 -13.97 13.76
CA LEU A 36 -16.35 -13.65 14.60
C LEU A 36 -17.67 -13.70 13.80
N LEU A 37 -17.62 -13.46 12.49
CA LEU A 37 -18.78 -13.44 11.60
C LEU A 37 -18.94 -14.74 10.78
N HIS A 38 -18.10 -15.76 11.02
CA HIS A 38 -18.04 -17.02 10.25
C HIS A 38 -17.90 -16.84 8.72
N TRP A 39 -17.22 -15.77 8.27
CA TRP A 39 -17.01 -15.50 6.85
C TRP A 39 -15.87 -16.33 6.24
N THR A 40 -15.98 -16.62 4.94
CA THR A 40 -15.00 -17.45 4.23
C THR A 40 -13.63 -16.77 4.09
N ALA A 41 -12.56 -17.55 3.99
CA ALA A 41 -11.19 -17.04 3.86
C ALA A 41 -10.99 -16.09 2.67
N GLY A 42 -11.76 -16.26 1.58
CA GLY A 42 -11.76 -15.32 0.45
C GLY A 42 -12.21 -13.91 0.82
N HIS A 43 -13.20 -13.77 1.71
CA HIS A 43 -13.62 -12.46 2.25
C HIS A 43 -12.57 -11.86 3.19
N ALA A 44 -11.83 -12.71 3.93
CA ALA A 44 -10.75 -12.25 4.79
C ALA A 44 -9.57 -11.69 3.96
N ILE A 45 -9.14 -12.38 2.90
CA ILE A 45 -8.02 -11.93 2.06
C ILE A 45 -8.44 -10.77 1.15
N GLY A 46 -9.54 -10.93 0.39
CA GLY A 46 -9.93 -9.98 -0.66
C GLY A 46 -10.20 -8.57 -0.15
N TRP A 47 -11.01 -8.43 0.91
CA TRP A 47 -11.27 -7.13 1.53
C TRP A 47 -10.03 -6.56 2.23
N SER A 48 -9.16 -7.39 2.81
CA SER A 48 -7.89 -6.91 3.38
C SER A 48 -7.01 -6.26 2.32
N CYS A 49 -6.89 -6.85 1.13
CA CYS A 49 -6.14 -6.26 0.01
C CYS A 49 -6.70 -4.88 -0.39
N VAL A 50 -8.03 -4.77 -0.54
CA VAL A 50 -8.70 -3.51 -0.92
C VAL A 50 -8.51 -2.44 0.16
N ILE A 51 -8.76 -2.78 1.43
CA ILE A 51 -8.64 -1.86 2.57
C ILE A 51 -7.18 -1.41 2.75
N ALA A 52 -6.22 -2.33 2.69
CA ALA A 52 -4.81 -2.02 2.86
C ALA A 52 -4.28 -1.06 1.78
N VAL A 53 -4.59 -1.32 0.49
CA VAL A 53 -4.17 -0.46 -0.62
C VAL A 53 -4.80 0.93 -0.56
N ILE A 54 -6.07 1.04 -0.15
CA ILE A 54 -6.73 2.34 0.04
C ILE A 54 -6.06 3.14 1.16
N ILE A 55 -5.68 2.48 2.26
CA ILE A 55 -5.03 3.14 3.42
C ILE A 55 -3.56 3.52 3.11
N SER A 56 -2.78 2.65 2.46
CA SER A 56 -1.36 2.92 2.19
C SER A 56 -1.15 3.88 1.01
N ALA A 57 -1.66 3.51 -0.17
CA ALA A 57 -1.34 4.15 -1.44
C ALA A 57 -2.42 5.14 -1.90
N GLY A 58 -3.62 5.16 -1.29
CA GLY A 58 -4.77 5.92 -1.80
C GLY A 58 -4.52 7.42 -1.95
N ILE A 59 -3.76 8.03 -1.03
CA ILE A 59 -3.43 9.46 -1.10
C ILE A 59 -2.42 9.74 -2.22
N ASP A 60 -1.32 9.00 -2.28
CA ASP A 60 -0.27 9.20 -3.27
C ASP A 60 -0.75 8.82 -4.69
N ALA A 61 -1.58 7.79 -4.83
CA ALA A 61 -2.27 7.44 -6.07
C ALA A 61 -3.22 8.56 -6.52
N TRP A 62 -3.96 9.20 -5.60
CA TRP A 62 -4.80 10.36 -5.92
C TRP A 62 -3.96 11.58 -6.36
N LYS A 63 -2.79 11.81 -5.73
CA LYS A 63 -1.84 12.85 -6.19
C LYS A 63 -1.31 12.54 -7.60
N LEU A 64 -0.92 11.29 -7.86
CA LEU A 64 -0.41 10.83 -9.15
C LEU A 64 -1.47 10.97 -10.25
N PHE A 65 -2.72 10.56 -9.97
CA PHE A 65 -3.87 10.70 -10.86
C PHE A 65 -4.19 12.18 -11.16
N TYR A 66 -4.20 13.05 -10.15
CA TYR A 66 -4.42 14.49 -10.33
C TYR A 66 -3.30 15.12 -11.19
N MET A 67 -2.03 14.75 -11.00
CA MET A 67 -0.94 15.21 -11.86
C MET A 67 -1.09 14.68 -13.30
N GLY A 68 -1.47 13.40 -13.46
CA GLY A 68 -1.64 12.76 -14.77
C GLY A 68 -2.76 13.35 -15.61
N ILE A 69 -3.84 13.84 -14.99
CA ILE A 69 -4.96 14.45 -15.72
C ILE A 69 -4.82 15.97 -15.82
N VAL A 70 -4.60 16.68 -14.70
CA VAL A 70 -4.75 18.14 -14.66
C VAL A 70 -3.54 18.90 -15.22
N ARG A 71 -2.37 18.26 -15.35
CA ARG A 71 -1.15 18.93 -15.86
C ARG A 71 -0.84 18.70 -17.35
N LEU A 72 -1.57 17.83 -18.05
CA LEU A 72 -1.33 17.58 -19.48
C LEU A 72 -1.87 18.69 -20.41
N GLU A 73 -2.80 19.51 -19.94
CA GLU A 73 -3.38 20.67 -20.66
C GLU A 73 -2.35 21.78 -20.99
N SER A 74 -1.11 21.72 -20.45
CA SER A 74 -0.11 22.77 -20.65
C SER A 74 1.30 22.24 -20.95
N PRO A 75 1.75 22.24 -22.22
CA PRO A 75 3.12 21.84 -22.58
C PRO A 75 4.19 22.81 -22.03
N LEU A 76 3.78 24.01 -21.57
CA LEU A 76 4.65 24.99 -20.94
C LEU A 76 4.97 24.59 -19.50
N TYR A 77 3.98 24.09 -18.73
CA TYR A 77 4.22 23.48 -17.42
C TYR A 77 5.03 22.18 -17.51
N ALA A 78 4.81 21.35 -18.53
CA ALA A 78 5.61 20.13 -18.72
C ALA A 78 7.11 20.44 -18.87
N ARG A 79 7.47 21.50 -19.61
CA ARG A 79 8.85 21.95 -19.80
C ARG A 79 9.44 22.61 -18.54
N LEU A 80 8.66 23.41 -17.81
CA LEU A 80 9.09 23.95 -16.51
C LEU A 80 9.33 22.86 -15.47
N PHE A 81 8.51 21.80 -15.46
CA PHE A 81 8.73 20.67 -14.57
C PHE A 81 10.02 19.93 -14.94
N LEU A 82 10.24 19.62 -16.24
CA LEU A 82 11.49 19.05 -16.75
C LEU A 82 12.74 19.90 -16.45
N ALA A 83 12.60 21.23 -16.36
CA ALA A 83 13.68 22.15 -15.97
C ALA A 83 13.89 22.26 -14.44
N THR A 84 12.94 21.78 -13.63
CA THR A 84 13.02 21.75 -12.15
C THR A 84 13.38 20.35 -11.64
N ILE A 85 13.75 19.43 -12.54
CA ILE A 85 13.85 18.00 -12.26
C ILE A 85 15.24 17.60 -11.77
N HIS A 86 15.34 17.41 -10.46
CA HIS A 86 16.13 16.33 -9.86
C HIS A 86 15.09 15.43 -9.15
N ASP A 87 14.96 14.18 -9.62
CA ASP A 87 14.00 13.14 -9.20
C ASP A 87 12.48 13.46 -9.19
N PRO A 88 11.80 13.32 -10.36
CA PRO A 88 10.34 13.23 -10.47
C PRO A 88 9.79 11.80 -10.38
N ASN A 89 10.64 10.79 -10.58
CA ASN A 89 10.26 9.38 -10.76
C ASN A 89 9.80 8.72 -9.46
N GLU A 90 10.04 9.39 -8.33
CA GLU A 90 9.79 8.93 -6.97
C GLU A 90 8.30 8.75 -6.65
N LEU A 91 7.40 9.63 -7.12
CA LEU A 91 5.97 9.51 -6.79
C LEU A 91 5.33 8.27 -7.42
N GLY A 92 5.64 7.98 -8.69
CA GLY A 92 5.11 6.81 -9.39
C GLY A 92 5.66 5.50 -8.82
N SER A 93 6.96 5.46 -8.52
CA SER A 93 7.60 4.29 -7.90
C SER A 93 7.18 4.08 -6.44
N ARG A 94 6.95 5.16 -5.67
CA ARG A 94 6.36 5.10 -4.32
C ARG A 94 4.98 4.46 -4.34
N VAL A 95 4.06 4.90 -5.21
CA VAL A 95 2.72 4.30 -5.31
C VAL A 95 2.82 2.80 -5.64
N VAL A 96 3.71 2.40 -6.55
CA VAL A 96 3.92 0.98 -6.88
C VAL A 96 4.47 0.19 -5.68
N LEU A 97 5.43 0.74 -4.93
CA LEU A 97 5.98 0.11 -3.73
C LEU A 97 4.99 0.07 -2.55
N GLU A 98 4.11 1.06 -2.41
CA GLU A 98 3.06 1.07 -1.39
C GLU A 98 1.93 0.07 -1.70
N ILE A 99 1.61 -0.13 -2.98
CA ILE A 99 0.67 -1.19 -3.41
C ILE A 99 1.31 -2.56 -3.23
N ALA A 100 2.54 -2.77 -3.74
CA ALA A 100 3.25 -4.04 -3.62
C ALA A 100 3.51 -4.42 -2.15
N GLY A 101 3.92 -3.44 -1.34
CA GLY A 101 4.09 -3.58 0.11
C GLY A 101 2.80 -3.99 0.80
N ALA A 102 1.70 -3.27 0.59
CA ALA A 102 0.40 -3.60 1.19
C ALA A 102 -0.09 -5.02 0.83
N LEU A 103 0.03 -5.42 -0.44
CA LEU A 103 -0.36 -6.77 -0.88
C LEU A 103 0.56 -7.86 -0.29
N ALA A 104 1.88 -7.62 -0.23
CA ALA A 104 2.82 -8.51 0.46
C ALA A 104 2.54 -8.61 1.96
N GLY A 105 2.16 -7.50 2.61
CA GLY A 105 1.75 -7.45 4.01
C GLY A 105 0.52 -8.29 4.30
N VAL A 106 -0.51 -8.18 3.47
CA VAL A 106 -1.72 -9.03 3.55
C VAL A 106 -1.38 -10.51 3.34
N ALA A 107 -0.53 -10.83 2.36
CA ALA A 107 -0.10 -12.21 2.10
C ALA A 107 0.72 -12.80 3.27
N LEU A 108 1.66 -12.04 3.84
CA LEU A 108 2.42 -12.43 5.03
C LEU A 108 1.51 -12.61 6.24
N GLY A 109 0.57 -11.69 6.47
CA GLY A 109 -0.46 -11.83 7.50
C GLY A 109 -1.29 -13.11 7.32
N TRP A 110 -1.70 -13.43 6.09
CA TRP A 110 -2.41 -14.66 5.81
C TRP A 110 -1.57 -15.90 6.15
N VAL A 111 -0.32 -15.99 5.73
CA VAL A 111 0.58 -17.13 6.04
C VAL A 111 0.81 -17.26 7.55
N LEU A 112 1.09 -16.16 8.25
CA LEU A 112 1.40 -16.15 9.69
C LEU A 112 0.20 -16.46 10.60
N PHE A 113 -1.03 -16.13 10.17
CA PHE A 113 -2.23 -16.32 11.00
C PHE A 113 -3.15 -17.46 10.55
N SER A 114 -3.04 -17.96 9.31
CA SER A 114 -3.78 -19.17 8.88
C SER A 114 -3.12 -20.46 9.38
N SER A 115 -1.79 -20.55 9.38
CA SER A 115 -1.00 -21.66 9.93
C SER A 115 -1.40 -21.97 11.38
N ARG A 116 -1.41 -20.94 12.24
CA ARG A 116 -1.87 -21.02 13.64
C ARG A 116 -3.34 -21.42 13.83
N SER A 117 -4.15 -21.40 12.77
CA SER A 117 -5.53 -21.89 12.79
C SER A 117 -5.63 -23.38 12.42
N SER A 118 -4.63 -23.92 11.72
CA SER A 118 -4.56 -25.36 11.36
C SER A 118 -3.97 -26.20 12.50
N GLU A 119 -3.11 -25.60 13.30
CA GLU A 119 -2.45 -26.24 14.45
C GLU A 119 -3.45 -26.56 15.58
N LYS A 120 -4.50 -25.75 15.73
CA LYS A 120 -5.56 -25.90 16.75
C LYS A 120 -6.69 -26.90 16.40
N THR A 121 -6.48 -27.75 15.41
CA THR A 121 -7.46 -28.74 14.94
C THR A 121 -6.93 -30.18 14.99
N VAL A 122 -5.95 -30.44 15.86
CA VAL A 122 -5.24 -31.72 16.02
C VAL A 122 -5.26 -32.24 17.48
N ASP A 123 -5.85 -31.47 18.40
CA ASP A 123 -6.14 -31.84 19.80
C ASP A 123 -7.62 -32.25 19.98
#